data_AF-A0A7C5QHB2-F1
#
_entry.id   AF-A0A7C5QHB2-F1
#
_cell.length_a   1.000
_cell.length_b   1.000
_cell.length_c   1.000
_cell.angle_alpha   90.00
_cell.angle_beta   90.00
_cell.angle_gamma   90.00
#
_symmetry.space_group_name_H-M   'P 1'
#
loop_
_entity.id
_entity.type
_entity.pdbx_description
1 polymer ?
#
loop_
_entity_poly.entity_id
_entity_poly.type
_entity_poly.pdbx_seq_one_letter_code
_entity_poly.pdbx_strand_id
1 'polypeptide(L)'
;MKLKTFILILFAGLLVPMQQGCKVQKSRSDISPVAKFYHNTTAHYNGYFNAEELLLASMQRLNEQHQDDYTRLLPVFPYRAVDNPRAEAESLDKAIEKVSVVVALHRPSDWTDDCYLLIAKAQYLKQDFEASEETLQF
;
A
#
# COMPACT_ATOMS: atom_id res chain seq x y z
N MET A 1 -17.84 21.75 60.07
CA MET A 1 -17.62 22.43 58.77
C MET A 1 -16.18 22.31 58.24
N LYS A 2 -15.13 22.39 59.06
CA LYS A 2 -13.73 22.44 58.58
C LYS A 2 -13.20 21.15 57.91
N LEU A 3 -13.70 19.97 58.28
CA LEU A 3 -13.23 18.69 57.71
C LEU A 3 -13.70 18.47 56.27
N LYS A 4 -14.93 18.86 55.92
CA LYS A 4 -15.46 18.78 54.54
C LYS A 4 -14.72 19.73 53.60
N THR A 5 -14.38 20.94 54.07
CA THR A 5 -13.57 21.92 53.34
C THR A 5 -12.14 21.40 53.11
N PHE A 6 -11.55 20.72 54.10
CA PHE A 6 -10.21 20.13 53.97
C PHE A 6 -10.18 18.95 52.97
N ILE A 7 -11.21 18.10 52.98
CA ILE A 7 -11.38 17.00 52.01
C ILE A 7 -11.62 17.56 50.59
N LEU A 8 -12.38 18.64 50.44
CA LEU A 8 -12.60 19.32 49.16
C LEU A 8 -11.32 19.93 48.58
N ILE A 9 -10.46 20.51 49.44
CA ILE A 9 -9.17 21.09 49.03
C ILE A 9 -8.18 19.98 48.66
N LEU A 10 -8.20 18.83 49.35
CA LEU A 10 -7.40 17.66 49.00
C LEU A 10 -7.81 17.03 47.66
N PHE A 11 -9.13 16.94 47.40
CA PHE A 11 -9.65 16.44 46.12
C PHE A 11 -9.36 17.42 44.97
N ALA A 12 -9.45 18.73 45.22
CA ALA A 12 -9.10 19.76 44.24
C ALA A 12 -7.59 19.82 43.96
N GLY A 13 -6.74 19.56 44.95
CA GLY A 13 -5.28 19.51 44.80
C GLY A 13 -4.77 18.30 44.01
N LEU A 14 -5.47 17.16 44.07
CA LEU A 14 -5.12 15.94 43.35
C LEU A 14 -5.53 15.97 41.86
N LEU A 15 -6.55 16.77 41.52
CA LEU A 15 -7.10 16.85 40.16
C LEU A 15 -6.33 17.83 39.23
N VAL A 16 -5.43 18.65 39.76
CA VAL A 16 -4.87 19.81 39.04
C VAL A 16 -3.51 19.60 38.34
N PRO A 17 -2.63 18.61 38.64
CA PRO A 17 -1.35 18.51 37.94
C PRO A 17 -1.41 17.66 36.65
N MET A 18 -2.52 17.65 35.90
CA MET A 18 -2.63 16.91 34.63
C MET A 18 -2.56 17.76 33.35
N GLN A 19 -2.32 19.08 33.45
CA GLN A 19 -2.49 19.97 32.29
C GLN A 19 -1.21 20.61 31.71
N GLN A 20 -0.02 20.11 32.03
CA GLN A 20 1.21 20.55 31.37
C GLN A 20 1.75 19.42 30.47
N GLY A 21 0.98 19.06 29.44
CA GLY A 21 1.44 18.16 28.39
C GLY A 21 2.24 18.92 27.33
N CYS A 22 3.57 18.87 27.40
CA CYS A 22 4.41 19.20 26.23
C CYS A 22 4.00 18.27 25.08
N LYS A 23 3.34 18.81 24.05
CA LYS A 23 3.09 18.05 22.83
C LYS A 23 4.40 17.94 22.06
N VAL A 24 5.07 16.79 22.16
CA VAL A 24 6.12 16.42 21.21
C VAL A 24 5.46 16.35 19.83
N GLN A 25 5.90 17.22 18.92
CA GLN A 25 5.48 17.19 17.52
C GLN A 25 6.14 15.97 16.86
N LYS A 26 5.45 14.83 16.92
CA LYS A 26 5.89 13.58 16.29
C LYS A 26 5.98 13.79 14.77
N SER A 27 7.08 13.33 14.17
CA SER A 27 7.23 13.35 12.71
C SER A 27 6.18 12.44 12.06
N ARG A 28 5.91 12.63 10.77
CA ARG A 28 4.92 11.82 10.01
C ARG A 28 5.25 10.31 10.04
N SER A 29 6.51 9.96 10.31
CA SER A 29 7.00 8.58 10.46
C SER A 29 6.91 8.03 11.88
N ASP A 30 6.73 8.86 12.91
CA ASP A 30 6.69 8.42 14.31
C ASP A 30 5.26 8.09 14.76
N ILE A 31 4.68 7.02 14.21
CA ILE A 31 3.35 6.54 14.62
C ILE A 31 3.44 5.53 15.77
N SER A 32 2.37 5.42 16.57
CA SER A 32 2.32 4.42 17.64
C SER A 32 2.27 3.00 17.06
N PRO A 33 2.74 1.96 17.77
CA PRO A 33 2.68 0.58 17.29
C PRO A 33 1.27 0.11 16.92
N VAL A 34 0.25 0.56 17.65
CA VAL A 34 -1.17 0.25 17.35
C VAL A 34 -1.62 0.92 16.05
N ALA A 35 -1.24 2.17 15.81
CA ALA A 35 -1.52 2.85 14.55
C ALA A 35 -0.77 2.17 13.39
N LYS A 36 0.48 1.75 13.58
CA LYS A 36 1.27 1.03 12.59
C LYS A 36 0.62 -0.30 12.22
N PHE A 37 0.14 -1.06 13.21
CA PHE A 37 -0.60 -2.29 12.98
C PHE A 37 -1.87 -2.06 12.16
N TYR A 38 -2.64 -1.01 12.45
CA TYR A 38 -3.80 -0.63 11.65
C TYR A 38 -3.39 -0.31 10.19
N HIS A 39 -2.40 0.57 9.99
CA HIS A 39 -1.93 0.91 8.66
C HIS A 39 -1.43 -0.30 7.88
N ASN A 40 -0.65 -1.19 8.50
CA ASN A 40 -0.16 -2.42 7.87
C ASN A 40 -1.30 -3.36 7.47
N THR A 41 -2.24 -3.62 8.39
CA THR A 41 -3.34 -4.55 8.14
C THR A 41 -4.25 -4.02 7.03
N THR A 42 -4.61 -2.74 7.09
CA THR A 42 -5.46 -2.11 6.08
C THR A 42 -4.75 -2.03 4.72
N ALA A 43 -3.48 -1.64 4.69
CA ALA A 43 -2.67 -1.58 3.46
C ALA A 43 -2.62 -2.94 2.76
N HIS A 44 -2.31 -4.00 3.51
CA HIS A 44 -2.18 -5.34 2.97
C HIS A 44 -3.50 -5.86 2.39
N TYR A 45 -4.55 -5.94 3.22
CA TYR A 45 -5.76 -6.65 2.84
C TYR A 45 -6.73 -5.84 1.99
N ASN A 46 -6.72 -4.50 2.10
CA ASN A 46 -7.62 -3.69 1.28
C ASN A 46 -7.02 -3.35 -0.08
N GLY A 47 -5.69 -3.18 -0.16
CA GLY A 47 -5.01 -2.77 -1.39
C GLY A 47 -4.07 -3.83 -1.95
N TYR A 48 -2.96 -4.10 -1.28
CA TYR A 48 -1.84 -4.89 -1.83
C TYR A 48 -2.28 -6.29 -2.30
N PHE A 49 -2.88 -7.08 -1.42
CA PHE A 49 -3.31 -8.46 -1.72
C PHE A 49 -4.26 -8.50 -2.94
N ASN A 50 -5.26 -7.62 -2.96
CA ASN A 50 -6.21 -7.58 -4.07
C ASN A 50 -5.57 -7.14 -5.39
N ALA A 51 -4.58 -6.25 -5.35
CA ALA A 51 -3.86 -5.82 -6.53
C ALA A 51 -2.91 -6.91 -7.05
N GLU A 52 -2.31 -7.69 -6.15
CA GLU A 52 -1.44 -8.81 -6.50
C GLU A 52 -2.24 -9.91 -7.20
N GLU A 53 -3.40 -10.27 -6.67
CA GLU A 53 -4.31 -11.23 -7.32
C GLU A 53 -4.73 -10.77 -8.73
N LEU A 54 -5.03 -9.48 -8.91
CA LEU A 54 -5.34 -8.92 -10.24
C LEU A 54 -4.17 -9.04 -11.20
N LEU A 55 -2.96 -8.72 -10.73
CA LEU A 55 -1.73 -8.80 -11.53
C LEU A 55 -1.44 -10.24 -11.95
N LEU A 56 -1.49 -11.19 -11.01
CA LEU A 56 -1.26 -12.61 -11.28
C LEU A 56 -2.31 -13.16 -12.26
N ALA A 57 -3.59 -12.81 -12.07
CA ALA A 57 -4.65 -13.23 -12.96
C ALA A 57 -4.49 -12.63 -14.37
N SER A 58 -4.04 -11.38 -14.50
CA SER A 58 -3.71 -10.78 -15.79
C SER A 58 -2.53 -11.46 -16.47
N MET A 59 -1.46 -11.80 -15.72
CA MET A 59 -0.34 -12.58 -16.26
C MET A 59 -0.79 -13.95 -16.78
N GLN A 60 -1.67 -14.63 -16.04
CA GLN A 60 -2.23 -15.91 -16.47
C GLN A 60 -3.05 -15.76 -17.76
N ARG A 61 -3.95 -14.77 -17.85
CA ARG A 61 -4.75 -14.53 -19.06
C ARG A 61 -3.91 -14.17 -20.27
N LEU A 62 -2.86 -13.35 -20.09
CA LEU A 62 -1.90 -13.04 -21.16
C LEU A 62 -1.14 -14.30 -21.62
N ASN A 63 -0.80 -15.18 -20.68
CA ASN A 63 -0.15 -16.45 -21.00
C ASN A 63 -1.07 -17.39 -21.79
N GLU A 64 -2.35 -17.46 -21.42
CA GLU A 64 -3.37 -18.26 -22.13
C GLU A 64 -3.71 -17.71 -23.53
N GLN A 65 -3.54 -16.40 -23.75
CA GLN A 65 -3.71 -15.77 -25.05
C GLN A 65 -2.54 -16.01 -26.01
N HIS A 66 -1.37 -16.41 -25.48
CA HIS A 66 -0.20 -16.68 -26.30
C HIS A 66 -0.38 -17.97 -27.11
N GLN A 67 -0.10 -17.90 -28.42
CA GLN A 67 -0.07 -19.07 -29.29
C GLN A 67 1.38 -19.34 -29.72
N ASP A 68 1.87 -20.54 -29.40
CA ASP A 68 3.24 -20.94 -29.70
C ASP A 68 3.45 -21.19 -31.20
N ASP A 69 4.46 -20.54 -31.78
CA ASP A 69 4.99 -20.85 -33.10
C ASP A 69 6.23 -21.76 -32.96
N TYR A 70 6.03 -23.07 -33.13
CA TYR A 70 7.09 -24.08 -33.04
C TYR A 70 8.14 -24.03 -34.15
N THR A 71 7.96 -23.15 -35.16
CA THR A 71 9.02 -22.87 -36.15
C THR A 71 10.05 -21.88 -35.65
N ARG A 72 9.77 -21.21 -34.52
CA ARG A 72 10.60 -20.19 -33.89
C ARG A 72 11.06 -20.64 -32.51
N LEU A 73 12.05 -19.93 -31.98
CA LEU A 73 12.46 -20.10 -30.59
C LEU A 73 11.32 -19.65 -29.68
N LEU A 74 10.84 -20.56 -28.82
CA LEU A 74 9.74 -20.27 -27.90
C LEU A 74 10.18 -19.28 -26.81
N PRO A 75 9.34 -18.29 -26.48
CA PRO A 75 9.64 -17.34 -25.42
C PRO A 75 9.58 -18.02 -24.05
N VAL A 76 10.58 -17.74 -23.20
CA VAL A 76 10.59 -18.22 -21.80
C VAL A 76 9.43 -17.59 -20.98
N PHE A 77 8.99 -16.40 -21.38
CA PHE A 77 7.92 -15.65 -20.72
C PHE A 77 6.82 -15.27 -21.74
N PRO A 78 5.84 -16.17 -21.99
CA PRO A 78 4.85 -15.99 -23.05
C PRO A 78 3.97 -14.75 -22.84
N TYR A 79 3.67 -14.40 -21.59
CA TYR A 79 2.94 -13.18 -21.22
C TYR A 79 3.63 -11.87 -21.65
N ARG A 80 4.89 -11.89 -22.09
CA ARG A 80 5.58 -10.73 -22.69
C ARG A 80 5.53 -10.71 -24.21
N ALA A 81 5.28 -11.86 -24.83
CA ALA A 81 5.29 -12.06 -26.27
C ALA A 81 3.88 -11.99 -26.88
N VAL A 82 2.92 -11.39 -26.17
CA VAL A 82 1.54 -11.21 -26.63
C VAL A 82 1.48 -10.00 -27.54
N ASP A 83 0.86 -10.16 -28.71
CA ASP A 83 0.72 -9.10 -29.72
C ASP A 83 -0.15 -7.93 -29.24
N ASN A 84 -1.02 -8.15 -28.25
CA ASN A 84 -1.93 -7.13 -27.70
C ASN A 84 -1.86 -7.03 -26.16
N PRO A 85 -0.87 -6.31 -25.61
CA PRO A 85 -0.75 -6.08 -24.17
C PRO A 85 -1.94 -5.31 -23.59
N ARG A 86 -2.71 -4.59 -24.43
CA ARG A 86 -3.86 -3.80 -23.99
C ARG A 86 -5.04 -4.65 -23.56
N ALA A 87 -5.05 -5.95 -23.88
CA ALA A 87 -6.12 -6.87 -23.49
C ALA A 87 -6.36 -6.89 -21.97
N GLU A 88 -5.31 -6.69 -21.17
CA GLU A 88 -5.38 -6.70 -19.70
C GLU A 88 -5.17 -5.32 -19.07
N ALA A 89 -5.12 -4.24 -19.86
CA ALA A 89 -4.83 -2.90 -19.37
C ALA A 89 -5.81 -2.45 -18.27
N GLU A 90 -7.11 -2.72 -18.42
CA GLU A 90 -8.13 -2.34 -17.43
C GLU A 90 -7.92 -3.04 -16.08
N SER A 91 -7.60 -4.34 -16.10
CA SER A 91 -7.32 -5.12 -14.89
C SER A 91 -6.09 -4.60 -14.16
N LEU A 92 -5.05 -4.24 -14.93
CA LEU A 92 -3.80 -3.69 -14.41
C LEU A 92 -3.97 -2.26 -13.89
N ASP A 93 -4.81 -1.44 -14.53
CA ASP A 93 -5.16 -0.10 -14.04
C ASP A 93 -5.87 -0.17 -12.69
N LYS A 94 -6.79 -1.13 -12.52
CA LYS A 94 -7.43 -1.39 -11.22
C LYS A 94 -6.43 -1.85 -10.16
N ALA A 95 -5.44 -2.66 -10.54
CA ALA A 95 -4.37 -3.07 -9.64
C ALA A 95 -3.57 -1.84 -9.17
N ILE A 96 -3.13 -0.98 -10.11
CA ILE A 96 -2.40 0.27 -9.84
C ILE A 96 -3.22 1.21 -8.95
N GLU A 97 -4.52 1.37 -9.23
CA GLU A 97 -5.41 2.22 -8.42
C GLU A 97 -5.42 1.78 -6.96
N LYS A 98 -5.59 0.48 -6.70
CA LYS A 98 -5.64 -0.08 -5.34
C LYS A 98 -4.38 0.20 -4.54
N VAL A 99 -3.20 -0.03 -5.13
CA VAL A 99 -1.93 0.22 -4.43
C VAL A 99 -1.58 1.70 -4.35
N SER A 100 -2.02 2.52 -5.31
CA SER A 100 -1.89 3.98 -5.24
C SER A 100 -2.68 4.58 -4.07
N VAL A 101 -3.88 4.05 -3.80
CA VAL A 101 -4.68 4.43 -2.62
C VAL A 101 -3.94 4.06 -1.33
N VAL A 102 -3.27 2.90 -1.28
CA VAL A 102 -2.47 2.49 -0.11
C VAL A 102 -1.28 3.43 0.10
N VAL A 103 -0.52 3.75 -0.94
CA VAL A 103 0.63 4.67 -0.87
C VAL A 103 0.18 6.06 -0.39
N ALA A 104 -1.00 6.52 -0.83
CA ALA A 104 -1.54 7.82 -0.44
C ALA A 104 -2.01 7.86 1.03
N LEU A 105 -2.77 6.85 1.47
CA LEU A 105 -3.49 6.85 2.76
C LEU A 105 -2.73 6.15 3.89
N HIS A 106 -1.90 5.17 3.55
CA HIS A 106 -1.18 4.32 4.50
C HIS A 106 0.34 4.37 4.30
N ARG A 107 0.89 5.52 3.92
CA ARG A 107 2.35 5.74 3.75
C ARG A 107 3.22 5.22 4.90
N PRO A 108 2.82 5.29 6.19
CA PRO A 108 3.62 4.70 7.26
C PRO A 108 3.61 3.17 7.28
N SER A 109 2.89 2.49 6.38
CA SER A 109 2.82 1.03 6.30
C SER A 109 4.13 0.43 5.78
N ASP A 110 4.44 -0.78 6.22
CA ASP A 110 5.58 -1.55 5.68
C ASP A 110 5.33 -2.02 4.24
N TRP A 111 4.07 -2.07 3.81
CA TRP A 111 3.66 -2.46 2.46
C TRP A 111 3.81 -1.36 1.40
N THR A 112 4.23 -0.15 1.80
CA THR A 112 4.31 1.00 0.88
C THR A 112 5.29 0.73 -0.27
N ASP A 113 6.44 0.14 0.04
CA ASP A 113 7.49 -0.15 -0.95
C ASP A 113 7.03 -1.29 -1.89
N ASP A 114 6.38 -2.31 -1.34
CA ASP A 114 5.79 -3.41 -2.11
C ASP A 114 4.68 -2.89 -3.05
N CYS A 115 3.91 -1.89 -2.61
CA CYS A 115 2.93 -1.21 -3.45
C CYS A 115 3.60 -0.52 -4.65
N TYR A 116 4.70 0.21 -4.47
CA TYR A 116 5.45 0.79 -5.59
C TYR A 116 5.98 -0.28 -6.55
N LEU A 117 6.53 -1.37 -6.02
CA LEU A 117 6.98 -2.49 -6.84
C LEU A 117 5.83 -3.10 -7.65
N LEU A 118 4.63 -3.21 -7.07
CA LEU A 118 3.46 -3.74 -7.76
C LEU A 118 2.98 -2.79 -8.87
N ILE A 119 2.97 -1.47 -8.63
CA ILE A 119 2.68 -0.46 -9.67
C ILE A 119 3.64 -0.65 -10.84
N ALA A 120 4.94 -0.73 -10.56
CA ALA A 120 5.98 -0.90 -11.58
C ALA A 120 5.79 -2.20 -12.37
N LYS A 121 5.48 -3.32 -11.71
CA LYS A 121 5.18 -4.61 -12.38
C LYS A 121 3.95 -4.49 -13.29
N ALA A 122 2.89 -3.82 -12.84
CA ALA A 122 1.68 -3.62 -13.63
C ALA A 122 1.95 -2.75 -14.86
N GLN A 123 2.67 -1.63 -14.71
CA GLN A 123 3.10 -0.76 -15.82
C GLN A 123 4.00 -1.52 -16.81
N TYR A 124 4.95 -2.31 -16.29
CA TYR A 124 5.81 -3.15 -17.12
C TYR A 124 5.00 -4.15 -17.96
N LEU A 125 3.99 -4.78 -17.37
CA LEU A 125 3.13 -5.73 -18.08
C LEU A 125 2.25 -5.03 -19.14
N LYS A 126 1.88 -3.77 -18.91
CA LYS A 126 1.24 -2.90 -19.91
C LYS A 126 2.20 -2.42 -21.02
N GLN A 127 3.49 -2.74 -20.93
CA GLN A 127 4.58 -2.21 -21.78
C GLN A 127 4.79 -0.70 -21.65
N ASP A 128 4.35 -0.11 -20.53
CA ASP A 128 4.64 1.27 -20.16
C ASP A 128 5.96 1.33 -19.38
N PHE A 129 7.06 1.11 -20.09
CA PHE A 129 8.38 0.93 -19.48
C PHE A 129 8.91 2.21 -18.83
N GLU A 130 8.62 3.36 -19.42
CA GLU A 130 9.03 4.67 -18.89
C GLU A 130 8.36 4.93 -17.54
N ALA A 131 7.04 4.75 -17.44
CA ALA A 131 6.33 4.91 -16.17
C ALA A 131 6.76 3.88 -15.12
N SER A 132 7.08 2.64 -15.54
CA SER A 132 7.61 1.59 -14.68
C SER A 132 8.96 1.98 -14.07
N GLU A 133 9.87 2.52 -14.89
CA GLU A 133 11.18 2.99 -14.45
C GLU A 133 11.05 4.16 -13.48
N GLU A 134 10.23 5.17 -13.81
CA GLU A 134 9.98 6.32 -12.92
C GLU A 134 9.44 5.88 -11.55
N THR A 135 8.51 4.92 -11.55
CA THR A 135 7.90 4.41 -10.31
C THR A 135 8.92 3.74 -9.39
N LEU A 136 9.94 3.08 -9.95
CA LEU A 136 10.99 2.40 -9.19
C LEU A 136 12.04 3.36 -8.60
N GLN A 137 11.96 4.65 -8.88
CA GLN A 137 12.86 5.67 -8.31
C GLN A 137 12.41 6.17 -6.93
N PHE A 138 11.21 5.78 -6.48
CA PHE A 138 10.63 6.15 -5.18
C PHE A 138 10.87 5.07 -4.12
#